data_AF-A0A5N5TE16-F1
#
_entry.id   AF-A0A5N5TE16-F1
#
_cell.length_a   1.000
_cell.length_b   1.000
_cell.length_c   1.000
_cell.angle_alpha   90.00
_cell.angle_beta   90.00
_cell.angle_gamma   90.00
#
_symmetry.space_group_name_H-M   'P 1'
#
loop_
_entity.id
_entity.type
_entity.pdbx_description
1 polymer ?
#
loop_
_entity_poly.entity_id
_entity_poly.type
_entity_poly.pdbx_seq_one_letter_code
_entity_poly.pdbx_strand_id
1 'polypeptide(L)'
;EPCDRGCVHARCTTNCGSECNIEPCTEACAKTLSCGHNCIGVCGEICPSLCRICDKEKLINISNNDNIENLRFVELEDCSDLYEVTVFDKWMKLPVNQNNNDLIVKLCPKCKVPIHNTKRYKNVVSNCYKNVLQNMTTRRAKRKSLNTKKLRKKLEELYTVCRKEVSILLDDLLCCKKTFTLGRYICQEELVLYDFQLKFLEDAQKLKNSLSSNIPYLQDLIDRLMQYNIAISKQTIDEIYKELHRVEILFHFEKFRSLFITNKKKAETTDYARKALIYIDKSLSSPGFDLNKDSENFMKDLLVKLETVYCTNGLELVFP
;
A
#
# COMPACT_ATOMS: atom_id res chain seq x y z
N GLU A 1 -17.46 -31.21 -15.63
CA GLU A 1 -17.38 -31.50 -17.07
C GLU A 1 -15.95 -31.97 -17.43
N PRO A 2 -15.78 -32.81 -18.46
CA PRO A 2 -14.45 -33.26 -18.92
C PRO A 2 -13.64 -32.08 -19.47
N CYS A 3 -12.31 -32.10 -19.28
CA CYS A 3 -11.44 -31.06 -19.82
C CYS A 3 -11.29 -31.21 -21.35
N ASP A 4 -11.36 -30.09 -22.07
CA ASP A 4 -11.21 -30.01 -23.53
C ASP A 4 -9.74 -29.89 -23.97
N ARG A 5 -8.80 -29.82 -23.02
CA ARG A 5 -7.37 -29.68 -23.30
C ARG A 5 -6.81 -30.99 -23.85
N GLY A 6 -6.28 -30.93 -25.07
CA GLY A 6 -5.59 -32.04 -25.68
C GLY A 6 -5.30 -31.79 -27.15
N CYS A 7 -4.45 -32.65 -27.70
CA CYS A 7 -4.14 -32.75 -29.11
C CYS A 7 -4.06 -34.23 -29.51
N VAL A 8 -3.61 -34.52 -30.72
CA VAL A 8 -3.40 -35.90 -31.19
C VAL A 8 -2.31 -36.65 -30.41
N HIS A 9 -1.40 -35.93 -29.74
CA HIS A 9 -0.29 -36.52 -28.99
C HIS A 9 -0.63 -36.82 -27.53
N ALA A 10 -1.53 -36.04 -26.92
CA ALA A 10 -1.92 -36.19 -25.52
C ALA A 10 -3.27 -35.53 -25.25
N ARG A 11 -4.09 -36.14 -24.38
CA ARG A 11 -5.39 -35.59 -23.98
C ARG A 11 -5.55 -35.63 -22.46
N CYS A 12 -6.05 -34.54 -21.90
CA CYS A 12 -6.34 -34.44 -20.49
C CYS A 12 -7.47 -35.41 -20.12
N THR A 13 -7.31 -36.14 -19.02
CA THR A 13 -8.35 -37.06 -18.50
C THR A 13 -9.00 -36.53 -17.23
N THR A 14 -8.53 -35.41 -16.69
CA THR A 14 -9.08 -34.80 -15.48
C THR A 14 -10.26 -33.89 -15.79
N ASN A 15 -11.04 -33.56 -14.76
CA ASN A 15 -12.17 -32.66 -14.89
C ASN A 15 -11.71 -31.22 -15.17
N CYS A 16 -12.47 -30.49 -15.98
CA CYS A 16 -12.22 -29.07 -16.20
C CYS A 16 -12.24 -28.31 -14.87
N GLY A 17 -11.26 -27.42 -14.66
CA GLY A 17 -11.06 -26.69 -13.41
C GLY A 17 -10.10 -27.35 -12.40
N SER A 18 -9.79 -28.64 -12.59
CA SER A 18 -8.69 -29.31 -11.90
C SER A 18 -7.36 -29.16 -12.65
N GLU A 19 -6.26 -29.53 -12.01
CA GLU A 19 -4.95 -29.52 -12.66
C GLU A 19 -4.92 -30.54 -13.79
N CYS A 20 -4.47 -30.13 -14.97
CA CYS A 20 -4.40 -31.03 -16.12
C CYS A 20 -3.24 -31.99 -15.94
N ASN A 21 -3.47 -33.27 -16.22
CA ASN A 21 -2.47 -34.35 -16.12
C ASN A 21 -1.57 -34.47 -17.35
N ILE A 22 -1.51 -33.44 -18.19
CA ILE A 22 -0.73 -33.42 -19.43
C ILE A 22 0.16 -32.19 -19.49
N GLU A 23 1.38 -32.39 -19.97
CA GLU A 23 2.31 -31.31 -20.29
C GLU A 23 1.91 -30.60 -21.59
N PRO A 24 2.31 -29.33 -21.77
CA PRO A 24 2.15 -28.65 -23.05
C PRO A 24 2.82 -29.39 -24.19
N CYS A 25 2.11 -29.56 -25.31
CA CYS A 25 2.68 -30.20 -26.49
C CYS A 25 3.79 -29.33 -27.09
N THR A 26 4.90 -29.93 -27.50
CA THR A 26 6.05 -29.27 -28.14
C THR A 26 6.13 -29.55 -29.63
N GLU A 27 5.29 -30.45 -30.14
CA GLU A 27 5.28 -30.83 -31.55
C GLU A 27 4.79 -29.70 -32.46
N ALA A 28 5.34 -29.64 -33.67
CA ALA A 28 4.94 -28.65 -34.66
C ALA A 28 3.48 -28.88 -35.11
N CYS A 29 2.77 -27.79 -35.38
CA CYS A 29 1.44 -27.89 -35.93
C CYS A 29 1.50 -28.39 -37.39
N ALA A 30 0.81 -29.50 -37.69
CA ALA A 30 0.77 -30.08 -39.04
C ALA A 30 -0.22 -29.36 -40.01
N LYS A 31 -0.86 -28.27 -39.56
CA LYS A 31 -1.84 -27.54 -40.38
C LYS A 31 -1.16 -26.61 -41.37
N THR A 32 -1.83 -26.37 -42.48
CA THR A 32 -1.46 -25.36 -43.49
C THR A 32 -2.32 -24.11 -43.28
N LEU A 33 -1.69 -22.93 -43.31
CA LEU A 33 -2.37 -21.63 -43.22
C LEU A 33 -3.10 -21.31 -44.53
N SER A 34 -3.98 -20.31 -44.52
CA SER A 34 -4.74 -19.87 -45.71
C SER A 34 -3.86 -19.43 -46.88
N CYS A 35 -2.63 -18.98 -46.61
CA CYS A 35 -1.64 -18.64 -47.63
C CYS A 35 -0.96 -19.85 -48.29
N GLY A 36 -1.30 -21.08 -47.89
CA GLY A 36 -0.74 -22.32 -48.45
C GLY A 36 0.56 -22.79 -47.79
N HIS A 37 1.08 -22.06 -46.80
CA HIS A 37 2.31 -22.41 -46.09
C HIS A 37 2.06 -23.15 -44.77
N ASN A 38 3.05 -23.91 -44.31
CA ASN A 38 2.98 -24.64 -43.04
C ASN A 38 2.85 -23.68 -41.85
N CYS A 39 2.02 -24.06 -40.88
CA CYS A 39 1.80 -23.32 -39.65
C CYS A 39 3.09 -23.23 -38.81
N ILE A 40 3.33 -22.06 -38.22
CA ILE A 40 4.48 -21.80 -37.34
C ILE A 40 4.21 -22.11 -35.86
N GLY A 41 2.99 -22.53 -35.56
CA GLY A 41 2.53 -22.82 -34.20
C GLY A 41 2.90 -24.20 -33.69
N VAL A 42 2.49 -24.46 -32.45
CA VAL A 42 2.57 -25.77 -31.80
C VAL A 42 1.24 -26.51 -31.90
N CYS A 43 1.29 -27.84 -31.90
CA CYS A 43 0.10 -28.68 -31.96
C CYS A 43 -0.77 -28.49 -30.71
N GLY A 44 -2.10 -28.42 -30.89
CA GLY A 44 -3.07 -28.28 -29.80
C GLY A 44 -3.42 -26.84 -29.41
N GLU A 45 -2.69 -25.84 -29.92
CA GLU A 45 -3.00 -24.42 -29.73
C GLU A 45 -3.67 -23.82 -30.98
N ILE A 46 -4.17 -22.59 -30.85
CA ILE A 46 -4.65 -21.83 -32.01
C ILE A 46 -3.49 -21.60 -32.98
N CYS A 47 -3.78 -21.71 -34.29
CA CYS A 47 -2.77 -21.46 -35.30
C CYS A 47 -2.52 -19.95 -35.39
N PRO A 48 -1.26 -19.50 -35.28
CA PRO A 48 -0.92 -18.10 -35.49
C PRO A 48 -1.41 -17.58 -36.83
N SER A 49 -1.88 -16.34 -36.84
CA SER A 49 -2.32 -15.65 -38.06
C SER A 49 -1.17 -15.29 -39.00
N LEU A 50 0.06 -15.16 -38.47
CA LEU A 50 1.27 -14.84 -39.24
C LEU A 50 1.94 -16.08 -39.85
N CYS A 51 2.54 -15.89 -41.02
CA CYS A 51 3.28 -16.93 -41.74
C CYS A 51 4.78 -16.67 -41.75
N ARG A 52 5.61 -17.73 -41.65
CA ARG A 52 7.08 -17.61 -41.74
C ARG A 52 7.57 -17.01 -43.06
N ILE A 53 6.85 -17.27 -44.14
CA ILE A 53 7.22 -16.86 -45.50
C ILE A 53 6.60 -15.50 -45.82
N CYS A 54 5.30 -15.32 -45.59
CA CYS A 54 4.60 -14.07 -45.93
C CYS A 54 4.90 -12.92 -44.95
N ASP A 55 5.21 -13.22 -43.68
CA ASP A 55 5.35 -12.22 -42.60
C ASP A 55 6.73 -12.30 -41.91
N LYS A 56 7.77 -12.69 -42.65
CA LYS A 56 9.12 -12.93 -42.11
C LYS A 56 9.64 -11.78 -41.24
N GLU A 57 9.54 -10.54 -41.72
CA GLU A 57 10.02 -9.35 -41.00
C GLU A 57 9.29 -9.12 -39.68
N LYS A 58 7.96 -9.30 -39.66
CA LYS A 58 7.17 -9.16 -38.43
C LYS A 58 7.58 -10.21 -37.39
N LEU A 59 7.85 -11.43 -37.83
CA LEU A 59 8.27 -12.52 -36.94
C LEU A 59 9.66 -12.27 -36.36
N ILE A 60 10.62 -11.78 -37.16
CA ILE A 60 11.95 -11.38 -36.68
C ILE A 60 11.82 -10.30 -35.59
N ASN A 61 10.99 -9.29 -35.82
CA ASN A 61 10.72 -8.23 -34.85
C ASN A 61 10.05 -8.76 -33.56
N ILE A 62 9.20 -9.77 -33.65
CA ILE A 62 8.54 -10.38 -32.48
C ILE A 62 9.52 -11.24 -31.67
N SER A 63 10.36 -12.04 -32.33
CA SER A 63 11.34 -12.91 -31.66
C SER A 63 12.63 -12.20 -31.27
N ASN A 64 12.89 -11.00 -31.78
CA ASN A 64 14.19 -10.32 -31.72
C ASN A 64 15.34 -11.26 -32.13
N ASN A 65 15.11 -12.07 -33.16
CA ASN A 65 16.04 -13.09 -33.64
C ASN A 65 15.90 -13.22 -35.16
N ASP A 66 17.02 -13.08 -35.86
CA ASP A 66 17.08 -13.12 -37.32
C ASP A 66 16.91 -14.55 -37.87
N ASN A 67 17.21 -15.57 -37.06
CA ASN A 67 17.05 -16.97 -37.43
C ASN A 67 15.74 -17.57 -36.86
N ILE A 68 14.67 -17.46 -37.64
CA ILE A 68 13.33 -17.91 -37.26
C ILE A 68 12.95 -19.31 -37.80
N GLU A 69 13.85 -20.02 -38.49
CA GLU A 69 13.53 -21.27 -39.20
C GLU A 69 13.04 -22.40 -38.28
N ASN A 70 13.57 -22.45 -37.05
CA ASN A 70 13.20 -23.45 -36.07
C ASN A 70 12.30 -22.91 -34.95
N LEU A 71 12.07 -21.60 -34.91
CA LEU A 71 11.25 -20.98 -33.88
C LEU A 71 9.78 -21.36 -34.04
N ARG A 72 9.09 -21.52 -32.92
CA ARG A 72 7.66 -21.75 -32.86
C ARG A 72 7.00 -20.61 -32.11
N PHE A 73 5.77 -20.31 -32.51
CA PHE A 73 5.05 -19.18 -31.96
C PHE A 73 3.72 -19.62 -31.33
N VAL A 74 3.32 -18.93 -30.28
CA VAL A 74 2.01 -19.07 -29.64
C VAL A 74 1.29 -17.74 -29.73
N GLU A 75 0.07 -17.78 -30.23
CA GLU A 75 -0.85 -16.64 -30.23
C GLU A 75 -1.77 -16.77 -29.03
N LEU A 76 -1.90 -15.70 -28.23
CA LEU A 76 -2.78 -15.72 -27.06
C LEU A 76 -4.24 -15.61 -27.49
N GLU A 77 -5.08 -16.54 -27.04
CA GLU A 77 -6.52 -16.52 -27.34
C GLU A 77 -7.25 -15.29 -26.78
N ASP A 78 -6.70 -14.70 -25.72
CA ASP A 78 -7.32 -13.59 -24.99
C ASP A 78 -7.12 -12.23 -25.67
N CYS A 79 -6.04 -12.04 -26.43
CA CYS A 79 -5.67 -10.74 -27.00
C CYS A 79 -4.99 -10.79 -28.38
N SER A 80 -4.82 -11.98 -28.96
CA SER A 80 -4.12 -12.22 -30.24
C SER A 80 -2.68 -11.72 -30.31
N ASP A 81 -2.04 -11.47 -29.16
CA ASP A 81 -0.62 -11.17 -29.13
C ASP A 81 0.21 -12.42 -29.40
N LEU A 82 1.16 -12.30 -30.31
CA LEU A 82 2.06 -13.39 -30.70
C LEU A 82 3.39 -13.32 -29.92
N TYR A 83 3.86 -14.50 -29.50
CA TYR A 83 5.12 -14.69 -28.80
C TYR A 83 5.87 -15.94 -29.28
N GLU A 84 7.19 -15.93 -29.16
CA GLU A 84 8.02 -17.12 -29.35
C GLU A 84 7.87 -18.05 -28.13
N VAL A 85 7.64 -19.35 -28.40
CA VAL A 85 7.20 -20.32 -27.38
C VAL A 85 8.22 -20.49 -26.27
N THR A 86 9.52 -20.61 -26.58
CA THR A 86 10.52 -20.91 -25.56
C THR A 86 10.75 -19.75 -24.59
N VAL A 87 10.74 -18.52 -25.09
CA VAL A 87 10.83 -17.29 -24.30
C VAL A 87 9.56 -17.10 -23.48
N PHE A 88 8.39 -17.29 -24.07
CA PHE A 88 7.14 -17.05 -23.37
C PHE A 88 6.85 -18.12 -22.30
N ASP A 89 7.23 -19.38 -22.54
CA ASP A 89 7.19 -20.43 -21.53
C ASP A 89 8.05 -20.11 -20.31
N LYS A 90 9.27 -19.58 -20.53
CA LYS A 90 10.13 -19.12 -19.44
C LYS A 90 9.48 -17.98 -18.68
N TRP A 91 8.90 -16.99 -19.38
CA TRP A 91 8.22 -15.86 -18.76
C TRP A 91 7.00 -16.28 -17.92
N MET A 92 6.24 -17.28 -18.39
CA MET A 92 5.10 -17.82 -17.65
C MET A 92 5.52 -18.51 -16.35
N LYS A 93 6.70 -19.14 -16.32
CA LYS A 93 7.26 -19.77 -15.11
C LYS A 93 7.83 -18.79 -14.08
N LEU A 94 8.11 -17.53 -14.46
CA LEU A 94 8.63 -16.53 -13.52
C LEU A 94 7.60 -16.23 -12.41
N PRO A 95 8.01 -15.96 -11.17
CA PRO A 95 7.09 -15.50 -10.13
C PRO A 95 6.49 -14.13 -10.51
N VAL A 96 5.26 -13.87 -10.10
CA VAL A 96 4.66 -12.54 -10.24
C VAL A 96 5.29 -11.64 -9.17
N ASN A 97 5.86 -10.50 -9.58
CA ASN A 97 6.60 -9.60 -8.68
C ASN A 97 5.73 -9.22 -7.47
N GLN A 98 6.23 -9.52 -6.27
CA GLN A 98 5.54 -9.38 -4.98
C GLN A 98 5.43 -7.93 -4.49
N ASN A 99 5.90 -6.95 -5.27
CA ASN A 99 6.05 -5.57 -4.80
C ASN A 99 4.73 -4.79 -4.77
N ASN A 100 3.65 -5.32 -5.35
CA ASN A 100 2.31 -4.76 -5.21
C ASN A 100 1.34 -5.89 -4.87
N ASN A 101 0.64 -5.72 -3.76
CA ASN A 101 -0.24 -6.69 -3.09
C ASN A 101 -1.47 -7.14 -3.92
N ASP A 102 -1.54 -6.83 -5.22
CA ASP A 102 -2.79 -6.72 -5.96
C ASP A 102 -2.87 -7.48 -7.29
N LEU A 103 -1.78 -8.03 -7.84
CA LEU A 103 -1.88 -8.81 -9.10
C LEU A 103 -1.19 -10.17 -8.98
N ILE A 104 -1.97 -11.20 -8.66
CA ILE A 104 -1.51 -12.61 -8.59
C ILE A 104 -1.74 -13.32 -9.95
N VAL A 105 -2.44 -12.67 -10.89
CA VAL A 105 -2.72 -13.17 -12.25
C VAL A 105 -1.67 -12.71 -13.26
N LYS A 106 -1.34 -13.57 -14.23
CA LYS A 106 -0.41 -13.24 -15.33
C LYS A 106 -1.15 -12.39 -16.37
N LEU A 107 -0.61 -11.20 -16.64
CA LEU A 107 -1.12 -10.27 -17.67
C LEU A 107 -0.23 -10.30 -18.90
N CYS A 108 -0.82 -10.17 -20.08
CA CYS A 108 -0.08 -10.03 -21.33
C CYS A 108 0.97 -8.91 -21.21
N PRO A 109 2.26 -9.16 -21.53
CA PRO A 109 3.30 -8.15 -21.48
C PRO A 109 3.01 -6.91 -22.33
N LYS A 110 2.39 -7.10 -23.51
CA LYS A 110 2.09 -6.05 -24.50
C LYS A 110 0.84 -5.24 -24.12
N CYS A 111 -0.32 -5.89 -24.04
CA CYS A 111 -1.61 -5.20 -23.88
C CYS A 111 -2.19 -5.23 -22.46
N LYS A 112 -1.54 -5.91 -21.51
CA LYS A 112 -2.00 -6.09 -20.11
C LYS A 112 -3.32 -6.83 -19.93
N VAL A 113 -3.87 -7.46 -20.97
CA VAL A 113 -5.04 -8.35 -20.87
C VAL A 113 -4.69 -9.59 -20.04
N PRO A 114 -5.53 -10.01 -19.07
CA PRO A 114 -5.30 -11.24 -18.30
C PRO A 114 -5.27 -12.48 -19.19
N ILE A 115 -4.29 -13.36 -18.96
CA ILE A 115 -4.15 -14.61 -19.69
C ILE A 115 -4.98 -15.69 -18.99
N HIS A 116 -6.02 -16.19 -19.67
CA HIS A 116 -6.94 -17.19 -19.10
C HIS A 116 -7.17 -18.39 -20.01
N ASN A 117 -7.37 -18.15 -21.30
CA ASN A 117 -7.92 -19.16 -22.21
C ASN A 117 -6.85 -20.02 -22.89
N THR A 118 -5.64 -19.49 -23.06
CA THR A 118 -4.54 -20.17 -23.77
C THR A 118 -4.23 -21.53 -23.13
N LYS A 119 -4.50 -22.62 -23.86
CA LYS A 119 -4.49 -24.01 -23.35
C LYS A 119 -3.14 -24.45 -22.81
N ARG A 120 -2.06 -24.08 -23.48
CA ARG A 120 -0.67 -24.34 -23.05
C ARG A 120 -0.41 -23.93 -21.60
N TYR A 121 -0.99 -22.82 -21.16
CA TYR A 121 -0.71 -22.22 -19.86
C TYR A 121 -1.77 -22.53 -18.80
N LYS A 122 -2.71 -23.44 -19.07
CA LYS A 122 -3.83 -23.73 -18.17
C LYS A 122 -3.40 -24.06 -16.74
N ASN A 123 -2.35 -24.86 -16.54
CA ASN A 123 -1.87 -25.22 -15.20
C ASN A 123 -1.26 -24.02 -14.47
N VAL A 124 -0.45 -23.21 -15.15
CA VAL A 124 0.15 -21.99 -14.60
C VAL A 124 -0.95 -21.01 -14.17
N VAL A 125 -1.90 -20.75 -15.07
CA VAL A 125 -3.05 -19.88 -14.82
C VAL A 125 -3.90 -20.40 -13.66
N SER A 126 -4.22 -21.70 -13.64
CA SER A 126 -5.00 -22.31 -12.55
C SER A 126 -4.28 -22.19 -11.20
N ASN A 127 -2.95 -22.35 -11.18
CA ASN A 127 -2.17 -22.17 -9.97
C ASN A 127 -2.18 -20.72 -9.47
N CYS A 128 -2.07 -19.74 -10.38
CA CYS A 128 -2.27 -18.32 -10.05
C CYS A 128 -3.62 -18.10 -9.37
N TYR A 129 -4.72 -18.62 -9.92
CA TYR A 129 -6.05 -18.47 -9.31
C TYR A 129 -6.19 -19.22 -7.97
N LYS A 130 -5.61 -20.43 -7.82
CA LYS A 130 -5.58 -21.13 -6.53
C LYS A 130 -4.86 -20.29 -5.46
N ASN A 131 -3.73 -19.69 -5.80
CA ASN A 131 -2.99 -18.80 -4.90
C ASN A 131 -3.81 -17.55 -4.53
N VAL A 132 -4.58 -16.98 -5.47
CA VAL A 132 -5.53 -15.88 -5.18
C VAL A 132 -6.54 -16.32 -4.13
N LEU A 133 -7.20 -17.46 -4.35
CA LEU A 133 -8.23 -17.98 -3.45
C LEU A 133 -7.64 -18.31 -2.07
N GLN A 134 -6.45 -18.90 -2.01
CA GLN A 134 -5.75 -19.17 -0.76
C GLN A 134 -5.34 -17.88 -0.03
N ASN A 135 -4.87 -16.86 -0.75
CA ASN A 135 -4.59 -15.55 -0.16
C ASN A 135 -5.87 -14.87 0.36
N MET A 136 -7.00 -15.03 -0.34
CA MET A 136 -8.30 -14.53 0.14
C MET A 136 -8.79 -15.31 1.38
N THR A 137 -8.64 -16.63 1.41
CA THR A 137 -9.07 -17.46 2.55
C THR A 137 -8.15 -17.30 3.76
N THR A 138 -6.85 -17.15 3.59
CA THR A 138 -5.91 -16.83 4.68
C THR A 138 -6.15 -15.42 5.22
N ARG A 139 -6.41 -14.42 4.36
CA ARG A 139 -6.91 -13.10 4.79
C ARG A 139 -8.23 -13.24 5.57
N ARG A 140 -9.15 -14.10 5.15
CA ARG A 140 -10.43 -14.40 5.85
C ARG A 140 -10.26 -15.20 7.15
N ALA A 141 -9.26 -16.07 7.24
CA ALA A 141 -8.91 -16.82 8.45
C ALA A 141 -8.20 -15.93 9.48
N LYS A 142 -7.36 -14.99 9.03
CA LYS A 142 -6.83 -13.90 9.88
C LYS A 142 -7.94 -13.01 10.44
N ARG A 143 -8.99 -12.71 9.66
CA ARG A 143 -10.20 -12.00 10.16
C ARG A 143 -10.94 -12.75 11.28
N LYS A 144 -10.71 -14.06 11.46
CA LYS A 144 -11.45 -14.90 12.42
C LYS A 144 -11.00 -14.76 13.89
N SER A 145 -9.96 -14.00 14.20
CA SER A 145 -9.54 -13.74 15.58
C SER A 145 -8.49 -12.62 15.66
N LEU A 146 -8.82 -11.39 15.28
CA LEU A 146 -8.08 -10.26 15.84
C LEU A 146 -8.75 -9.80 17.14
N ASN A 147 -7.93 -9.46 18.13
CA ASN A 147 -8.32 -9.20 19.51
C ASN A 147 -9.13 -7.89 19.64
N THR A 148 -10.39 -7.92 19.20
CA THR A 148 -11.36 -6.83 19.32
C THR A 148 -11.60 -6.41 20.77
N LYS A 149 -11.24 -7.26 21.76
CA LYS A 149 -11.33 -6.91 23.18
C LYS A 149 -10.37 -5.77 23.56
N LYS A 150 -9.14 -5.78 23.04
CA LYS A 150 -8.15 -4.71 23.32
C LYS A 150 -8.60 -3.39 22.72
N LEU A 151 -9.08 -3.42 21.48
CA LEU A 151 -9.60 -2.25 20.78
C LEU A 151 -10.82 -1.68 21.50
N ARG A 152 -11.75 -2.55 21.91
CA ARG A 152 -12.95 -2.17 22.67
C ARG A 152 -12.62 -1.48 23.99
N LYS A 153 -11.65 -2.02 24.75
CA LYS A 153 -11.23 -1.41 26.01
C LYS A 153 -10.70 0.02 25.82
N LYS A 154 -9.83 0.23 24.82
CA LYS A 154 -9.33 1.58 24.47
C LYS A 154 -10.44 2.53 24.03
N LEU A 155 -11.38 2.05 23.24
CA LEU A 155 -12.55 2.84 22.81
C LEU A 155 -13.39 3.27 24.01
N GLU A 156 -13.66 2.37 24.96
CA GLU A 156 -14.42 2.67 26.18
C GLU A 156 -13.68 3.70 27.07
N GLU A 157 -12.36 3.59 27.20
CA GLU A 157 -11.51 4.55 27.92
C GLU A 157 -11.56 5.95 27.26
N LEU A 158 -11.36 6.03 25.94
CA LEU A 158 -11.31 7.29 25.20
C LEU A 158 -12.69 7.92 24.96
N TYR A 159 -13.77 7.15 24.98
CA TYR A 159 -15.13 7.67 24.81
C TYR A 159 -15.47 8.75 25.85
N THR A 160 -14.93 8.62 27.06
CA THR A 160 -15.13 9.57 28.14
C THR A 160 -14.43 10.91 27.91
N VAL A 161 -13.45 10.96 27.00
CA VAL A 161 -12.57 12.12 26.78
C VAL A 161 -12.76 12.76 25.39
N CYS A 162 -12.87 11.97 24.32
CA CYS A 162 -13.01 12.42 22.94
C CYS A 162 -14.31 11.90 22.31
N ARG A 163 -15.45 12.35 22.85
CA ARG A 163 -16.77 11.77 22.53
C ARG A 163 -17.12 11.83 21.04
N LYS A 164 -16.77 12.91 20.33
CA LYS A 164 -17.17 13.10 18.92
C LYS A 164 -16.39 12.16 17.99
N GLU A 165 -15.07 12.16 18.13
CA GLU A 165 -14.15 11.37 17.31
C GLU A 165 -14.35 9.88 17.58
N VAL A 166 -14.47 9.49 18.85
CA VAL A 166 -14.74 8.09 19.21
C VAL A 166 -16.13 7.65 18.76
N SER A 167 -17.13 8.55 18.70
CA SER A 167 -18.44 8.23 18.13
C SER A 167 -18.34 7.89 16.64
N ILE A 168 -17.52 8.60 15.87
CA ILE A 168 -17.30 8.30 14.44
C ILE A 168 -16.69 6.90 14.28
N LEU A 169 -15.65 6.58 15.06
CA LEU A 169 -15.05 5.23 15.05
C LEU A 169 -16.04 4.16 15.49
N LEU A 170 -16.85 4.45 16.51
CA LEU A 170 -17.89 3.54 16.97
C LEU A 170 -18.98 3.34 15.90
N ASP A 171 -19.42 4.39 15.20
CA ASP A 171 -20.41 4.27 14.13
C ASP A 171 -19.87 3.46 12.95
N ASP A 172 -18.60 3.63 12.59
CA ASP A 172 -17.92 2.83 11.56
C ASP A 172 -17.80 1.35 11.96
N LEU A 173 -17.53 1.09 13.25
CA LEU A 173 -17.44 -0.25 13.84
C LEU A 173 -18.82 -0.91 14.05
N LEU A 174 -19.84 -0.11 14.38
CA LEU A 174 -21.20 -0.52 14.78
C LEU A 174 -22.24 -0.38 13.67
N CYS A 175 -21.90 0.02 12.45
CA CYS A 175 -22.79 -0.06 11.29
C CYS A 175 -23.13 -1.53 10.90
N CYS A 176 -23.62 -2.32 11.84
CA CYS A 176 -24.77 -3.20 11.70
C CYS A 176 -25.96 -2.48 12.34
N LYS A 177 -26.86 -1.92 11.53
CA LYS A 177 -28.12 -1.32 12.01
C LYS A 177 -28.79 -2.29 13.00
N LYS A 178 -28.95 -1.84 14.26
CA LYS A 178 -29.80 -2.43 15.31
C LYS A 178 -29.36 -3.79 15.86
N THR A 179 -28.40 -3.82 16.78
CA THR A 179 -28.35 -4.61 18.03
C THR A 179 -26.93 -4.60 18.60
N PHE A 180 -26.80 -4.50 19.92
CA PHE A 180 -25.53 -4.49 20.69
C PHE A 180 -24.77 -5.84 20.67
N THR A 181 -24.57 -6.40 19.48
CA THR A 181 -23.68 -7.52 19.22
C THR A 181 -22.64 -7.03 18.22
N LEU A 182 -21.37 -7.02 18.62
CA LEU A 182 -20.21 -6.68 17.78
C LEU A 182 -20.20 -7.60 16.55
N GLY A 183 -20.85 -7.16 15.46
CA GLY A 183 -21.25 -8.03 14.34
C GLY A 183 -20.46 -7.84 13.04
N ARG A 184 -19.49 -6.92 12.99
CA ARG A 184 -18.61 -6.72 11.83
C ARG A 184 -17.25 -7.37 12.07
N TYR A 185 -16.83 -8.24 11.16
CA TYR A 185 -15.47 -8.78 11.12
C TYR A 185 -14.50 -7.69 10.65
N ILE A 186 -13.51 -7.37 11.48
CA ILE A 186 -12.48 -6.35 11.21
C ILE A 186 -11.25 -7.03 10.57
N CYS A 187 -10.71 -6.47 9.48
CA CYS A 187 -9.47 -6.95 8.88
C CYS A 187 -8.22 -6.43 9.59
N GLN A 188 -7.04 -6.98 9.26
CA GLN A 188 -5.79 -6.60 9.92
C GLN A 188 -5.45 -5.13 9.64
N GLU A 189 -5.72 -4.68 8.42
CA GLU A 189 -5.49 -3.32 7.94
C GLU A 189 -6.40 -2.31 8.66
N GLU A 190 -7.70 -2.62 8.80
CA GLU A 190 -8.65 -1.83 9.59
C GLU A 190 -8.21 -1.78 11.06
N LEU A 191 -7.74 -2.89 11.64
CA LEU A 191 -7.28 -2.90 13.02
C LEU A 191 -6.03 -2.06 13.24
N VAL A 192 -5.06 -2.09 12.31
CA VAL A 192 -3.87 -1.23 12.37
C VAL A 192 -4.27 0.23 12.30
N LEU A 193 -5.21 0.57 11.41
CA LEU A 193 -5.76 1.92 11.29
C LEU A 193 -6.44 2.36 12.60
N TYR A 194 -7.34 1.55 13.17
CA TYR A 194 -8.04 1.90 14.40
C TYR A 194 -7.10 2.00 15.61
N ASP A 195 -6.12 1.10 15.75
CA ASP A 195 -5.12 1.19 16.83
C ASP A 195 -4.29 2.48 16.69
N PHE A 196 -3.97 2.90 15.46
CA PHE A 196 -3.28 4.15 15.19
C PHE A 196 -4.16 5.38 15.49
N GLN A 197 -5.41 5.40 15.00
CA GLN A 197 -6.37 6.47 15.28
C GLN A 197 -6.56 6.69 16.78
N LEU A 198 -6.73 5.62 17.56
CA LEU A 198 -6.89 5.73 19.02
C LEU A 198 -5.63 6.26 19.70
N LYS A 199 -4.45 5.78 19.30
CA LYS A 199 -3.18 6.27 19.86
C LYS A 199 -2.96 7.74 19.53
N PHE A 200 -3.26 8.16 18.31
CA PHE A 200 -3.16 9.56 17.92
C PHE A 200 -4.12 10.45 18.73
N LEU A 201 -5.35 10.00 18.96
CA LEU A 201 -6.31 10.72 19.80
C LEU A 201 -5.84 10.84 21.26
N GLU A 202 -5.23 9.79 21.83
CA GLU A 202 -4.59 9.85 23.16
C GLU A 202 -3.52 10.94 23.22
N ASP A 203 -2.60 10.94 22.24
CA ASP A 203 -1.48 11.88 22.21
C ASP A 203 -1.95 13.32 21.95
N ALA A 204 -2.90 13.51 21.04
CA ALA A 204 -3.53 14.80 20.79
C ALA A 204 -4.26 15.34 22.05
N GLN A 205 -4.86 14.46 22.85
CA GLN A 205 -5.53 14.87 24.08
C GLN A 205 -4.53 15.26 25.18
N LYS A 206 -3.43 14.54 25.35
CA LYS A 206 -2.34 14.94 26.26
C LYS A 206 -1.82 16.32 25.90
N LEU A 207 -1.70 16.59 24.60
CA LEU A 207 -1.39 17.92 24.09
C LEU A 207 -2.48 18.91 24.53
N LYS A 208 -3.75 18.71 24.16
CA LYS A 208 -4.88 19.61 24.51
C LYS A 208 -4.93 19.96 26.00
N ASN A 209 -4.74 18.98 26.89
CA ASN A 209 -4.71 19.20 28.34
C ASN A 209 -3.54 20.08 28.79
N SER A 210 -2.37 19.94 28.17
CA SER A 210 -1.19 20.77 28.47
C SER A 210 -1.33 22.20 27.94
N LEU A 211 -2.15 22.39 26.90
CA LEU A 211 -2.26 23.62 26.11
C LEU A 211 -3.22 24.67 26.68
N SER A 212 -4.21 24.26 27.49
CA SER A 212 -5.31 25.13 27.99
C SER A 212 -6.06 25.95 26.91
N SER A 213 -5.79 25.72 25.62
CA SER A 213 -6.21 26.54 24.47
C SER A 213 -6.57 25.64 23.28
N ASN A 214 -7.57 26.03 22.49
CA ASN A 214 -7.95 25.29 21.28
C ASN A 214 -6.96 25.59 20.14
N ILE A 215 -6.35 24.55 19.56
CA ILE A 215 -5.44 24.68 18.40
C ILE A 215 -6.19 24.22 17.14
N PRO A 216 -6.60 25.13 16.24
CA PRO A 216 -7.30 24.78 14.99
C PRO A 216 -6.53 23.78 14.13
N TYR A 217 -5.20 23.90 14.08
CA TYR A 217 -4.33 23.01 13.30
C TYR A 217 -4.33 21.56 13.83
N LEU A 218 -4.41 21.36 15.14
CA LEU A 218 -4.52 20.03 15.72
C LEU A 218 -5.87 19.38 15.37
N GLN A 219 -6.94 20.17 15.33
CA GLN A 219 -8.24 19.68 14.92
C GLN A 219 -8.27 19.29 13.45
N ASP A 220 -7.65 20.06 12.56
CA ASP A 220 -7.50 19.72 11.13
C ASP A 220 -6.74 18.39 10.93
N LEU A 221 -5.68 18.16 11.70
CA LEU A 221 -4.95 16.90 11.69
C LEU A 221 -5.80 15.71 12.14
N ILE A 222 -6.60 15.89 13.20
CA ILE A 222 -7.56 14.89 13.66
C ILE A 222 -8.57 14.61 12.55
N ASP A 223 -9.21 15.63 12.00
CA ASP A 223 -10.24 15.49 10.98
C ASP A 223 -9.70 14.77 9.73
N ARG A 224 -8.47 15.08 9.31
CA ARG A 224 -7.78 14.39 8.21
C ARG A 224 -7.52 12.91 8.50
N LEU A 225 -7.11 12.57 9.72
CA LEU A 225 -6.88 11.19 10.13
C LEU A 225 -8.19 10.38 10.21
N MET A 226 -9.27 11.02 10.61
CA MET A 226 -10.59 10.40 10.77
C MET A 226 -11.30 10.13 9.44
N GLN A 227 -10.80 10.65 8.31
CA GLN A 227 -11.32 10.34 6.96
C GLN A 227 -10.93 8.94 6.49
N TYR A 228 -9.93 8.29 7.09
CA TYR A 228 -9.52 6.94 6.74
C TYR A 228 -10.42 5.90 7.42
N ASN A 229 -10.92 4.93 6.65
CA ASN A 229 -11.88 3.92 7.13
C ASN A 229 -11.56 2.46 6.75
N ILE A 230 -10.48 2.22 5.98
CA ILE A 230 -10.10 0.87 5.51
C ILE A 230 -8.65 0.55 5.82
N ALA A 231 -7.72 1.40 5.39
CA ALA A 231 -6.29 1.20 5.59
C ALA A 231 -5.56 2.53 5.52
N ILE A 232 -4.35 2.55 6.09
CA ILE A 232 -3.42 3.68 6.00
C ILE A 232 -2.02 3.14 5.75
N SER A 233 -1.26 3.83 4.88
CA SER A 233 0.11 3.41 4.56
C SER A 233 1.06 3.74 5.71
N LYS A 234 2.14 2.98 5.85
CA LYS A 234 3.18 3.26 6.86
C LYS A 234 3.80 4.65 6.66
N GLN A 235 4.03 5.04 5.40
CA GLN A 235 4.56 6.35 5.07
C GLN A 235 3.62 7.47 5.58
N THR A 236 2.32 7.32 5.34
CA THR A 236 1.31 8.30 5.79
C THR A 236 1.22 8.35 7.32
N ILE A 237 1.34 7.21 8.02
CA ILE A 237 1.44 7.18 9.48
C ILE A 237 2.63 8.02 9.97
N ASP A 238 3.81 7.82 9.37
CA ASP A 238 5.04 8.53 9.75
C ASP A 238 4.92 10.04 9.48
N GLU A 239 4.31 10.43 8.35
CA GLU A 239 4.03 11.83 8.02
C GLU A 239 3.08 12.49 9.03
N ILE A 240 1.99 11.82 9.42
CA ILE A 240 1.03 12.35 10.40
C ILE A 240 1.68 12.51 11.79
N TYR A 241 2.52 11.56 12.21
CA TYR A 241 3.23 11.68 13.50
C TYR A 241 4.26 12.81 13.50
N LYS A 242 4.96 13.04 12.39
CA LYS A 242 5.85 14.21 12.24
C LYS A 242 5.07 15.52 12.38
N GLU A 243 3.88 15.58 11.80
CA GLU A 243 3.01 16.75 11.96
C GLU A 243 2.53 16.95 13.39
N LEU A 244 2.18 15.88 14.12
CA LEU A 244 1.83 15.97 15.54
C LEU A 244 3.02 16.49 16.37
N HIS A 245 4.22 15.96 16.13
CA HIS A 245 5.45 16.42 16.77
C HIS A 245 5.73 17.90 16.48
N ARG A 246 5.49 18.33 15.23
CA ARG A 246 5.55 19.74 14.86
C ARG A 246 4.58 20.59 15.69
N VAL A 247 3.33 20.15 15.90
CA VAL A 247 2.38 20.89 16.76
C VAL A 247 2.90 21.02 18.20
N GLU A 248 3.47 19.96 18.75
CA GLU A 248 4.05 19.96 20.10
C GLU A 248 5.20 20.97 20.22
N ILE A 249 6.12 20.98 19.26
CA ILE A 249 7.22 21.95 19.20
C ILE A 249 6.68 23.39 19.11
N LEU A 250 5.69 23.63 18.25
CA LEU A 250 5.09 24.96 18.09
C LEU A 250 4.43 25.45 19.38
N PHE A 251 3.84 24.56 20.17
CA PHE A 251 3.31 24.95 21.47
C PHE A 251 4.40 25.36 22.45
N HIS A 252 5.43 24.53 22.63
CA HIS A 252 6.53 24.86 23.53
C HIS A 252 7.15 26.21 23.16
N PHE A 253 7.18 26.51 21.85
CA PHE A 253 7.59 27.80 21.33
C PHE A 253 6.63 28.96 21.70
N GLU A 254 5.31 28.82 21.54
CA GLU A 254 4.36 29.87 21.96
C GLU A 254 4.41 30.13 23.48
N LYS A 255 4.54 29.07 24.28
CA LYS A 255 4.77 29.18 25.73
C LYS A 255 6.05 29.97 26.02
N PHE A 256 7.13 29.67 25.30
CA PHE A 256 8.38 30.45 25.41
C PHE A 256 8.19 31.92 24.99
N ARG A 257 7.56 32.18 23.85
CA ARG A 257 7.30 33.53 23.32
C ARG A 257 6.55 34.39 24.34
N SER A 258 5.50 33.85 24.95
CA SER A 258 4.72 34.55 25.97
C SER A 258 5.54 34.88 27.22
N LEU A 259 6.37 33.94 27.70
CA LEU A 259 7.25 34.15 28.84
C LEU A 259 8.36 35.17 28.55
N PHE A 260 8.94 35.13 27.35
CA PHE A 260 9.95 36.09 26.92
C PHE A 260 9.40 37.52 26.83
N ILE A 261 8.18 37.69 26.28
CA ILE A 261 7.51 38.98 26.24
C ILE A 261 7.26 39.52 27.65
N THR A 262 6.84 38.64 28.57
CA THR A 262 6.52 39.00 29.97
C THR A 262 7.78 39.36 30.76
N ASN A 263 8.90 38.67 30.53
CA ASN A 263 10.15 38.83 31.29
C ASN A 263 11.20 39.74 30.63
N LYS A 264 10.81 40.50 29.58
CA LYS A 264 11.67 41.38 28.77
C LYS A 264 12.53 42.39 29.54
N LYS A 265 12.28 42.61 30.84
CA LYS A 265 13.01 43.53 31.72
C LYS A 265 14.18 42.90 32.51
N LYS A 266 14.38 41.57 32.51
CA LYS A 266 15.47 40.91 33.25
C LYS A 266 16.47 40.19 32.31
N ALA A 267 17.60 40.86 32.11
CA ALA A 267 18.95 40.36 31.79
C ALA A 267 19.25 39.55 30.50
N GLU A 268 20.24 40.04 29.75
CA GLU A 268 21.36 39.37 29.02
C GLU A 268 21.11 38.18 28.06
N THR A 269 19.95 37.52 28.08
CA THR A 269 19.57 36.43 27.17
C THR A 269 19.16 36.89 25.76
N THR A 270 19.36 38.16 25.45
CA THR A 270 18.58 38.85 24.40
C THR A 270 19.01 38.57 22.97
N ASP A 271 20.26 38.20 22.67
CA ASP A 271 20.69 38.02 21.27
C ASP A 271 20.35 36.61 20.74
N TYR A 272 20.65 35.58 21.53
CA TYR A 272 20.35 34.19 21.15
C TYR A 272 18.84 33.89 21.15
N ALA A 273 18.10 34.35 22.17
CA ALA A 273 16.64 34.22 22.20
C ALA A 273 15.97 34.98 21.05
N ARG A 274 16.49 36.17 20.68
CA ARG A 274 15.98 36.95 19.54
C ARG A 274 16.31 36.29 18.20
N LYS A 275 17.51 35.73 18.02
CA LYS A 275 17.87 34.92 16.84
C LYS A 275 16.98 33.69 16.70
N ALA A 276 16.67 33.01 17.80
CA ALA A 276 15.73 31.89 17.80
C ALA A 276 14.32 32.35 17.39
N LEU A 277 13.78 33.42 17.99
CA LEU A 277 12.47 33.97 17.60
C LEU A 277 12.41 34.33 16.10
N ILE A 278 13.45 34.93 15.54
CA ILE A 278 13.54 35.28 14.11
C ILE A 278 13.60 34.03 13.22
N TYR A 279 14.42 33.04 13.59
CA TYR A 279 14.51 31.78 12.85
C TYR A 279 13.15 31.08 12.83
N ILE A 280 12.45 31.10 13.96
CA ILE A 280 11.18 30.39 14.13
C ILE A 280 10.03 31.11 13.44
N ASP A 281 9.95 32.45 13.49
CA ASP A 281 8.98 33.23 12.71
C ASP A 281 9.16 32.96 11.20
N LYS A 282 10.40 32.78 10.73
CA LYS A 282 10.68 32.37 9.33
C LYS A 282 10.24 30.93 9.03
N SER A 283 10.50 29.98 9.94
CA SER A 283 10.11 28.57 9.80
C SER A 283 8.59 28.37 9.88
N LEU A 284 7.88 29.20 10.64
CA LEU A 284 6.42 29.20 10.77
C LEU A 284 5.70 29.83 9.58
N SER A 285 6.30 30.85 8.96
CA SER A 285 5.70 31.58 7.84
C SER A 285 5.81 30.88 6.49
N SER A 286 6.59 29.79 6.39
CA SER A 286 6.73 29.01 5.15
C SER A 286 5.84 27.75 5.19
N PRO A 287 4.85 27.61 4.29
CA PRO A 287 4.15 26.35 4.10
C PRO A 287 5.14 25.25 3.70
N GLY A 288 5.09 24.08 4.36
CA GLY A 288 5.95 22.94 4.03
C GLY A 288 7.35 22.92 4.64
N PHE A 289 7.62 23.71 5.69
CA PHE A 289 8.91 23.66 6.39
C PHE A 289 9.06 22.33 7.17
N ASP A 290 9.91 21.45 6.66
CA ASP A 290 10.32 20.21 7.32
C ASP A 290 11.28 20.56 8.46
N LEU A 291 10.88 20.30 9.71
CA LEU A 291 11.74 20.46 10.87
C LEU A 291 12.83 19.38 10.78
N ASN A 292 13.93 19.70 10.10
CA ASN A 292 15.05 18.79 10.02
C ASN A 292 15.65 18.54 11.42
N LYS A 293 16.36 17.42 11.55
CA LYS A 293 16.93 16.95 12.83
C LYS A 293 17.82 18.02 13.51
N ASP A 294 18.45 18.87 12.71
CA ASP A 294 19.31 19.96 13.20
C ASP A 294 18.48 21.10 13.81
N SER A 295 17.33 21.44 13.22
CA SER A 295 16.38 22.41 13.77
C SER A 295 15.79 21.90 15.09
N GLU A 296 15.45 20.61 15.15
CA GLU A 296 14.91 19.98 16.34
C GLU A 296 15.94 19.95 17.48
N ASN A 297 17.19 19.58 17.18
CA ASN A 297 18.29 19.59 18.15
C ASN A 297 18.57 21.01 18.64
N PHE A 298 18.61 22.00 17.76
CA PHE A 298 18.78 23.42 18.13
C PHE A 298 17.67 23.89 19.07
N MET A 299 16.42 23.49 18.81
CA MET A 299 15.27 23.83 19.66
C MET A 299 15.36 23.16 21.04
N LYS A 300 15.74 21.87 21.12
CA LYS A 300 15.95 21.18 22.40
C LYS A 300 17.06 21.83 23.22
N ASP A 301 18.19 22.15 22.58
CA ASP A 301 19.32 22.82 23.22
C ASP A 301 18.94 24.20 23.78
N LEU A 302 18.08 24.93 23.05
CA LEU A 302 17.53 26.21 23.46
C LEU A 302 16.59 26.06 24.66
N LEU A 303 15.68 25.09 24.64
CA LEU A 303 14.74 24.82 25.75
C LEU A 303 15.50 24.52 27.05
N VAL A 304 16.55 23.68 27.00
CA VAL A 304 17.41 23.36 28.16
C VAL A 304 18.16 24.61 28.68
N LYS A 305 18.71 25.44 27.78
CA LYS A 305 19.39 26.70 28.17
C LYS A 305 18.42 27.73 28.77
N LEU A 306 17.16 27.71 28.36
CA LEU A 306 16.15 28.60 28.92
C LEU A 306 15.66 28.09 30.27
N GLU A 307 15.41 26.80 30.42
CA GLU A 307 15.05 26.18 31.70
C GLU A 307 16.11 26.47 32.77
N THR A 308 17.39 26.38 32.45
CA THR A 308 18.49 26.72 33.36
C THR A 308 18.53 28.23 33.76
N VAL A 309 18.21 29.14 32.84
CA VAL A 309 18.19 30.60 33.12
C VAL A 309 16.90 31.07 33.82
N TYR A 310 15.78 30.35 33.63
CA TYR A 310 14.50 30.69 34.24
C TYR A 310 14.25 29.97 35.58
N CYS A 311 14.75 28.75 35.76
CA CYS A 311 14.74 28.06 37.07
C CYS A 311 15.56 28.82 38.13
N THR A 312 16.66 29.46 37.74
CA THR A 312 17.44 30.35 38.63
C THR A 312 16.67 31.62 39.04
N ASN A 313 15.56 31.95 38.36
CA ASN A 313 14.68 33.08 38.65
C ASN A 313 13.30 32.67 39.23
N GLY A 314 13.11 31.40 39.61
CA GLY A 314 11.88 30.93 40.28
C GLY A 314 10.69 30.64 39.36
N LEU A 315 10.91 30.45 38.06
CA LEU A 315 9.87 30.01 37.11
C LEU A 315 10.19 28.57 36.67
N GLU A 316 9.47 27.60 37.24
CA GLU A 316 9.59 26.20 36.84
C GLU A 316 9.02 26.01 35.42
N LEU A 317 9.91 25.74 34.48
CA LEU A 317 9.59 25.33 33.14
C LEU A 317 9.99 23.87 32.96
N VAL A 318 9.15 22.95 33.43
CA VAL A 318 9.39 21.53 33.16
C VAL A 318 9.06 21.25 31.69
N PHE A 319 10.08 20.93 30.91
CA PHE A 319 9.97 20.38 29.56
C PHE A 319 10.18 18.85 29.61
N PRO A 320 9.52 18.06 28.76
CA PRO A 320 9.72 16.62 28.66
C PRO A 320 11.06 16.21 28.03
#